data_AF-A0A4U0SQR9-F1
#
_entry.id   AF-A0A4U0SQR9-F1
#
_cell.length_a   1.000
_cell.length_b   1.000
_cell.length_c   1.000
_cell.angle_alpha   90.00
_cell.angle_beta   90.00
_cell.angle_gamma   90.00
#
_symmetry.space_group_name_H-M   'P 1'
#
loop_
_entity.id
_entity.type
_entity.pdbx_description
1 polymer ?
#
loop_
_entity_poly.entity_id
_entity_poly.type
_entity_poly.pdbx_seq_one_letter_code
_entity_poly.pdbx_strand_id
1 'polypeptide(L)'
;MTATRTARTHIRWKAVRYKEAHVTEERATENPEGDEQAEQSDQPTKLRKNGLYPAVSDELTAVMKSGWADTELHDLRPIEQVPYAAERRAALSARFPGERLVIPAGNMRTRSNDTEYPFRASTEYVHLTGDQTQDAVLVMEPEAGQEAGGHVATAYLLPRSSRENGEFWLDGQGELWTGRRNSLAEGAQLLGLPTGDVRKIADQLREATGPVRVVRGHDAGIEAALTDKVTAERDAELKEFLSELRLVKDEWEIAQLQAAVDSTVRGFEDVVKVLDKAEATSERYIEGTFFLRARVEGNDVGYGSICAAGPHATTLHWVRNDGPVRSGELLLLDAGVETTTLYTADVTRTLPVNGRFTDIQRKVYDAVYESQQAGIDAVKPGAAYRDFHDASQWVLAEKLVEWGLLEGPVEGVLELALQRRWTLHGTGHMLGLDVHDCAAARTETYVNGTLEPGMVLTVEPGLYFQADDLTVPEEYRGIGVRIEDDILVTPDGNRNLSDGLPRRSEEVEAWMAGLKD
;
A
#
# COMPACT_ATOMS: atom_id res chain seq x y z
N MET A 1 44.74 -37.92 -35.89
CA MET A 1 45.37 -38.83 -34.90
C MET A 1 45.57 -38.07 -33.60
N THR A 2 45.35 -38.72 -32.44
CA THR A 2 45.80 -38.36 -31.06
C THR A 2 45.62 -36.90 -30.59
N ALA A 3 44.76 -36.59 -29.61
CA ALA A 3 44.93 -36.84 -28.15
C ALA A 3 46.17 -36.11 -27.57
N THR A 4 46.17 -35.41 -26.43
CA THR A 4 45.20 -35.18 -25.33
C THR A 4 45.51 -33.79 -24.71
N ARG A 5 44.99 -33.26 -23.58
CA ARG A 5 44.28 -33.76 -22.38
C ARG A 5 43.50 -32.61 -21.71
N THR A 6 42.47 -32.88 -20.92
CA THR A 6 41.76 -31.89 -20.08
C THR A 6 42.15 -31.98 -18.60
N ALA A 7 42.08 -30.86 -17.88
CA ALA A 7 42.10 -30.82 -16.41
C ALA A 7 40.96 -29.93 -15.89
N ARG A 8 40.03 -30.51 -15.12
CA ARG A 8 38.94 -29.81 -14.42
C ARG A 8 39.19 -29.88 -12.92
N THR A 9 39.51 -28.75 -12.28
CA THR A 9 39.58 -28.65 -10.81
C THR A 9 38.18 -28.74 -10.21
N HIS A 10 37.95 -29.74 -9.36
CA HIS A 10 36.72 -29.87 -8.57
C HIS A 10 36.92 -29.26 -7.19
N ILE A 11 36.16 -28.23 -6.84
CA ILE A 11 36.08 -27.73 -5.46
C ILE A 11 34.99 -28.53 -4.74
N ARG A 12 35.40 -29.34 -3.75
CA ARG A 12 34.48 -30.09 -2.88
C ARG A 12 34.04 -29.20 -1.71
N TRP A 13 32.77 -28.81 -1.69
CA TRP A 13 32.13 -28.30 -0.48
C TRP A 13 31.90 -29.46 0.51
N LYS A 14 32.46 -29.35 1.71
CA LYS A 14 32.16 -30.27 2.82
C LYS A 14 30.92 -29.75 3.56
N ALA A 15 29.84 -30.54 3.56
CA ALA A 15 28.69 -30.27 4.42
C ALA A 15 29.09 -30.42 5.90
N VAL A 16 28.89 -29.36 6.69
CA VAL A 16 29.01 -29.40 8.15
C VAL A 16 27.61 -29.62 8.71
N ARG A 17 27.37 -30.79 9.31
CA ARG A 17 26.15 -31.04 10.10
C ARG A 17 26.34 -30.41 11.47
N TYR A 18 25.56 -29.38 11.80
CA TYR A 18 25.38 -28.99 13.20
C TYR A 18 24.47 -30.02 13.88
N LYS A 19 24.86 -30.43 15.10
CA LYS A 19 24.00 -31.21 15.99
C LYS A 19 23.19 -30.24 16.84
N GLU A 20 21.89 -30.48 16.92
CA GLU A 20 21.06 -29.87 17.96
C GLU A 20 21.51 -30.39 19.32
N ALA A 21 21.64 -29.47 20.28
CA ALA A 21 21.86 -29.79 21.67
C ALA A 21 20.69 -29.20 22.47
N HIS A 22 19.75 -30.05 22.86
CA HIS A 22 18.71 -29.66 23.80
C HIS A 22 19.37 -29.31 25.15
N VAL A 23 19.10 -28.10 25.64
CA VAL A 23 19.29 -27.74 27.04
C VAL A 23 17.94 -27.28 27.57
N THR A 24 17.30 -28.17 28.32
CA THR A 24 16.14 -27.84 29.15
C THR A 24 16.64 -27.20 30.43
N GLU A 25 16.39 -25.90 30.62
CA GLU A 25 16.40 -25.30 31.96
C GLU A 25 14.96 -25.18 32.45
N GLU A 26 14.56 -26.06 33.36
CA GLU A 26 13.39 -25.84 34.20
C GLU A 26 13.67 -24.64 35.12
N ARG A 27 12.82 -23.61 35.03
CA ARG A 27 12.68 -22.63 36.11
C ARG A 27 11.26 -22.69 36.64
N ALA A 28 11.13 -23.31 37.81
CA ALA A 28 9.95 -23.15 38.64
C ALA A 28 9.81 -21.67 39.02
N THR A 29 8.60 -21.14 38.86
CA THR A 29 8.18 -19.86 39.41
C THR A 29 7.05 -20.13 40.39
N GLU A 30 7.33 -19.95 41.68
CA GLU A 30 6.31 -19.90 42.72
C GLU A 30 5.60 -18.54 42.64
N ASN A 31 4.26 -18.55 42.63
CA ASN A 31 3.47 -17.32 42.76
C ASN A 31 3.59 -16.77 44.19
N PRO A 32 3.57 -15.44 44.33
CA PRO A 32 2.76 -14.75 45.32
C PRO A 32 1.58 -14.04 44.63
N GLU A 33 0.43 -14.01 45.30
CA GLU A 33 -0.81 -13.39 44.81
C GLU A 33 -0.91 -11.92 45.26
N GLY A 34 -1.54 -11.07 44.42
CA GLY A 34 -2.21 -9.83 44.86
C GLY A 34 -1.54 -8.49 44.52
N ASP A 35 -2.37 -7.55 44.02
CA ASP A 35 -2.20 -6.09 43.98
C ASP A 35 -1.21 -5.40 43.00
N GLU A 36 -0.67 -6.06 41.96
CA GLU A 36 0.21 -5.37 40.96
C GLU A 36 -0.50 -4.53 39.87
N GLN A 37 -1.84 -4.45 39.85
CA GLN A 37 -2.62 -3.98 38.68
C GLN A 37 -2.60 -2.46 38.38
N ALA A 38 -1.79 -1.68 39.11
CA ALA A 38 -1.53 -0.26 38.84
C ALA A 38 -0.10 0.06 38.39
N GLU A 39 0.87 -0.85 38.54
CA GLU A 39 2.30 -0.48 38.61
C GLU A 39 3.09 -0.52 37.30
N GLN A 40 2.58 -1.12 36.22
CA GLN A 40 3.36 -1.25 34.97
C GLN A 40 3.74 0.08 34.32
N SER A 41 3.02 1.18 34.59
CA SER A 41 3.39 2.52 34.08
C SER A 41 4.49 3.22 34.89
N ASP A 42 4.83 2.74 36.09
CA ASP A 42 5.82 3.37 36.98
C ASP A 42 7.16 2.62 37.08
N GLN A 43 7.30 1.48 36.39
CA GLN A 43 8.58 0.77 36.34
C GLN A 43 9.66 1.60 35.61
N PRO A 44 10.89 1.69 36.17
CA PRO A 44 11.95 2.50 35.58
C PRO A 44 12.46 1.93 34.25
N THR A 45 12.59 2.80 33.25
CA THR A 45 13.04 2.41 31.90
C THR A 45 14.46 1.84 31.90
N LYS A 46 14.67 0.71 31.21
CA LYS A 46 15.97 0.03 31.12
C LYS A 46 16.90 0.72 30.12
N LEU A 47 18.16 0.90 30.50
CA LEU A 47 19.20 1.49 29.64
C LEU A 47 19.61 0.56 28.48
N ARG A 48 19.98 1.18 27.35
CA ARG A 48 20.53 0.47 26.18
C ARG A 48 21.85 -0.24 26.54
N LYS A 49 21.95 -1.54 26.24
CA LYS A 49 23.11 -2.40 26.54
C LYS A 49 24.47 -1.86 26.04
N ASN A 50 24.46 -1.14 24.92
CA ASN A 50 25.66 -0.56 24.29
C ASN A 50 25.75 0.97 24.48
N GLY A 51 25.07 1.53 25.49
CA GLY A 51 25.14 2.96 25.80
C GLY A 51 26.52 3.40 26.27
N LEU A 52 26.89 4.66 25.98
CA LEU A 52 28.15 5.26 26.46
C LEU A 52 28.17 5.49 27.97
N TYR A 53 27.00 5.52 28.61
CA TYR A 53 26.83 5.74 30.05
C TYR A 53 26.25 4.47 30.70
N PRO A 54 26.91 3.89 31.71
CA PRO A 54 26.46 2.64 32.33
C PRO A 54 25.30 2.83 33.32
N ALA A 55 25.03 4.06 33.74
CA ALA A 55 23.98 4.44 34.68
C ALA A 55 23.57 5.91 34.46
N VAL A 56 22.41 6.29 35.00
CA VAL A 56 21.93 7.67 35.12
C VAL A 56 22.07 8.06 36.59
N SER A 57 22.55 9.28 36.89
CA SER A 57 22.66 9.74 38.28
C SER A 57 21.34 10.31 38.80
N ASP A 58 21.18 10.36 40.12
CA ASP A 58 19.98 10.91 40.76
C ASP A 58 19.81 12.41 40.45
N GLU A 59 20.92 13.16 40.33
CA GLU A 59 20.89 14.57 39.97
C GLU A 59 20.42 14.78 38.54
N LEU A 60 20.90 13.97 37.58
CA LEU A 60 20.43 14.04 36.20
C LEU A 60 18.95 13.64 36.12
N THR A 61 18.53 12.63 36.88
CA THR A 61 17.11 12.22 36.96
C THR A 61 16.24 13.34 37.51
N ALA A 62 16.66 14.04 38.57
CA ALA A 62 15.93 15.17 39.14
C ALA A 62 15.83 16.37 38.17
N VAL A 63 16.90 16.63 37.39
CA VAL A 63 16.87 17.64 36.33
C VAL A 63 15.92 17.23 35.20
N MET A 64 15.99 15.98 34.72
CA MET A 64 15.14 15.50 33.62
C MET A 64 13.65 15.38 33.99
N LYS A 65 13.31 15.32 35.29
CA LYS A 65 11.93 15.40 35.80
C LYS A 65 11.35 16.81 35.85
N SER A 66 12.18 17.86 35.91
CA SER A 66 11.73 19.20 36.32
C SER A 66 11.93 20.28 35.24
N GLY A 67 11.20 21.39 35.36
CA GLY A 67 11.34 22.56 34.47
C GLY A 67 10.67 22.45 33.09
N TRP A 68 10.00 21.34 32.79
CA TRP A 68 9.22 21.19 31.56
C TRP A 68 7.87 21.90 31.66
N ALA A 69 7.44 22.53 30.57
CA ALA A 69 6.08 23.03 30.45
C ALA A 69 5.08 21.88 30.24
N ASP A 70 3.83 22.12 30.64
CA ASP A 70 2.72 21.35 30.08
C ASP A 70 2.61 21.66 28.58
N THR A 71 2.30 20.63 27.80
CA THR A 71 2.16 20.68 26.34
C THR A 71 0.89 20.00 25.87
N GLU A 72 -0.02 19.71 26.81
CA GLU A 72 -1.37 19.23 26.50
C GLU A 72 -2.09 20.27 25.62
N LEU A 73 -2.69 19.79 24.54
CA LEU A 73 -3.52 20.58 23.65
C LEU A 73 -4.97 20.44 24.06
N HIS A 74 -5.67 21.58 24.06
CA HIS A 74 -7.08 21.68 24.40
C HIS A 74 -7.86 22.20 23.19
N ASP A 75 -9.17 22.00 23.21
CA ASP A 75 -10.10 22.42 22.15
C ASP A 75 -9.71 21.89 20.75
N LEU A 76 -9.17 20.66 20.71
CA LEU A 76 -8.85 19.97 19.47
C LEU A 76 -10.14 19.62 18.72
N ARG A 77 -10.14 19.84 17.41
CA ARG A 77 -11.25 19.42 16.55
C ARG A 77 -11.04 17.97 16.09
N PRO A 78 -12.10 17.17 16.00
CA PRO A 78 -12.04 15.86 15.35
C PRO A 78 -11.48 15.96 13.94
N ILE A 79 -10.74 14.92 13.51
CA ILE A 79 -10.23 14.81 12.14
C ILE A 79 -11.39 14.57 11.15
N GLU A 80 -11.18 14.90 9.87
CA GLU A 80 -12.22 14.87 8.84
C GLU A 80 -12.86 13.48 8.65
N GLN A 81 -12.09 12.42 8.92
CA GLN A 81 -12.50 11.02 8.81
C GLN A 81 -13.54 10.60 9.84
N VAL A 82 -13.68 11.29 10.97
CA VAL A 82 -14.47 10.81 12.13
C VAL A 82 -15.92 10.43 11.79
N PRO A 83 -16.73 11.22 11.05
CA PRO A 83 -18.08 10.80 10.64
C PRO A 83 -18.07 9.54 9.75
N TYR A 84 -17.27 9.52 8.68
CA TYR A 84 -17.17 8.39 7.75
C TYR A 84 -16.69 7.10 8.46
N ALA A 85 -15.66 7.22 9.30
CA ALA A 85 -15.15 6.15 10.15
C ALA A 85 -16.21 5.63 11.14
N ALA A 86 -17.11 6.47 11.64
CA ALA A 86 -18.22 6.05 12.49
C ALA A 86 -19.25 5.20 11.74
N GLU A 87 -19.60 5.57 10.50
CA GLU A 87 -20.52 4.79 9.66
C GLU A 87 -19.93 3.42 9.31
N ARG A 88 -18.64 3.37 8.95
CA ARG A 88 -17.91 2.12 8.68
C ARG A 88 -17.86 1.20 9.90
N ARG A 89 -17.61 1.75 11.09
CA ARG A 89 -17.71 0.99 12.37
C ARG A 89 -19.14 0.54 12.65
N ALA A 90 -20.17 1.32 12.31
CA ALA A 90 -21.57 0.91 12.47
C ALA A 90 -21.93 -0.26 11.55
N ALA A 91 -21.49 -0.25 10.29
CA ALA A 91 -21.66 -1.36 9.35
C ALA A 91 -20.96 -2.63 9.86
N LEU A 92 -19.74 -2.51 10.40
CA LEU A 92 -19.00 -3.60 11.00
C LEU A 92 -19.71 -4.17 12.26
N SER A 93 -20.24 -3.27 13.11
CA SER A 93 -21.03 -3.63 14.29
C SER A 93 -22.29 -4.42 13.93
N ALA A 94 -23.00 -4.01 12.87
CA ALA A 94 -24.19 -4.70 12.39
C ALA A 94 -23.89 -6.08 11.78
N ARG A 95 -22.69 -6.28 11.23
CA ARG A 95 -22.27 -7.53 10.59
C ARG A 95 -21.84 -8.63 11.56
N PHE A 96 -21.26 -8.25 12.71
CA PHE A 96 -20.71 -9.18 13.71
C PHE A 96 -21.26 -8.92 15.12
N PRO A 97 -22.60 -8.93 15.33
CA PRO A 97 -23.19 -8.60 16.62
C PRO A 97 -22.80 -9.62 17.70
N GLY A 98 -22.33 -9.15 18.85
CA GLY A 98 -21.95 -10.00 19.97
C GLY A 98 -20.54 -10.60 19.89
N GLU A 99 -19.74 -10.24 18.88
CA GLU A 99 -18.35 -10.69 18.72
C GLU A 99 -17.37 -9.53 18.97
N ARG A 100 -16.34 -9.74 19.78
CA ARG A 100 -15.29 -8.73 19.96
C ARG A 100 -14.43 -8.63 18.70
N LEU A 101 -14.26 -7.43 18.17
CA LEU A 101 -13.48 -7.18 16.96
C LEU A 101 -12.21 -6.43 17.32
N VAL A 102 -11.07 -6.93 16.86
CA VAL A 102 -9.73 -6.39 17.17
C VAL A 102 -9.00 -6.08 15.87
N ILE A 103 -8.68 -4.80 15.66
CA ILE A 103 -8.05 -4.29 14.45
C ILE A 103 -6.76 -3.55 14.85
N PRO A 104 -5.58 -4.20 14.77
CA PRO A 104 -4.30 -3.55 15.06
C PRO A 104 -3.84 -2.66 13.90
N ALA A 105 -3.34 -1.47 14.20
CA ALA A 105 -2.58 -0.63 13.26
C ALA A 105 -1.27 -1.30 12.84
N GLY A 106 -0.67 -2.07 13.75
CA GLY A 106 0.55 -2.84 13.53
C GLY A 106 1.81 -2.14 14.00
N ASN A 107 2.93 -2.86 13.96
CA ASN A 107 4.22 -2.42 14.52
C ASN A 107 5.20 -1.96 13.44
N MET A 108 6.21 -1.16 13.85
CA MET A 108 7.37 -0.84 13.01
C MET A 108 8.06 -2.09 12.44
N ARG A 109 8.62 -1.98 11.22
CA ARG A 109 9.39 -3.04 10.57
C ARG A 109 10.86 -2.65 10.43
N THR A 110 11.77 -3.49 10.91
CA THR A 110 13.21 -3.28 10.78
C THR A 110 13.66 -3.23 9.32
N ARG A 111 14.39 -2.17 8.95
CA ARG A 111 15.09 -2.01 7.67
C ARG A 111 16.51 -2.54 7.75
N SER A 112 17.27 -2.11 8.77
CA SER A 112 18.63 -2.60 9.02
C SER A 112 19.06 -2.30 10.45
N ASN A 113 19.36 -3.34 11.24
CA ASN A 113 19.73 -3.24 12.66
C ASN A 113 18.70 -2.44 13.49
N ASP A 114 19.07 -1.27 14.01
CA ASP A 114 18.28 -0.32 14.80
C ASP A 114 17.74 0.84 13.93
N THR A 115 17.47 0.55 12.66
CA THR A 115 16.76 1.46 11.75
C THR A 115 15.56 0.74 11.16
N GLU A 116 14.41 1.39 11.22
CA GLU A 116 13.13 0.93 10.73
C GLU A 116 12.85 1.48 9.33
N TYR A 117 11.88 0.89 8.64
CA TYR A 117 11.20 1.56 7.52
C TYR A 117 10.26 2.64 8.07
N PRO A 118 9.90 3.67 7.27
CA PRO A 118 8.77 4.54 7.58
C PRO A 118 7.55 3.70 7.96
N PHE A 119 6.91 4.04 9.08
CA PHE A 119 5.73 3.31 9.53
C PHE A 119 4.53 3.68 8.65
N ARG A 120 3.76 2.67 8.29
CA ARG A 120 2.46 2.80 7.63
C ARG A 120 1.48 1.87 8.34
N ALA A 121 0.40 2.42 8.85
CA ALA A 121 -0.63 1.66 9.56
C ALA A 121 -1.38 0.69 8.63
N SER A 122 -1.98 -0.34 9.22
CA SER A 122 -2.83 -1.29 8.52
C SER A 122 -4.04 -0.58 7.91
N THR A 123 -4.36 -0.94 6.67
CA THR A 123 -5.42 -0.27 5.91
C THR A 123 -6.79 -0.46 6.57
N GLU A 124 -7.06 -1.60 7.20
CA GLU A 124 -8.28 -1.81 7.99
C GLU A 124 -8.38 -0.87 9.21
N TYR A 125 -7.28 -0.63 9.91
CA TYR A 125 -7.28 0.27 11.07
C TYR A 125 -7.54 1.71 10.63
N VAL A 126 -6.82 2.18 9.61
CA VAL A 126 -6.92 3.54 9.07
C VAL A 126 -8.33 3.80 8.54
N HIS A 127 -8.91 2.86 7.77
CA HIS A 127 -10.26 2.97 7.24
C HIS A 127 -11.34 3.10 8.34
N LEU A 128 -11.12 2.50 9.51
CA LEU A 128 -12.05 2.51 10.65
C LEU A 128 -11.78 3.61 11.69
N THR A 129 -10.69 4.37 11.60
CA THR A 129 -10.29 5.36 12.63
C THR A 129 -9.83 6.71 12.08
N GLY A 130 -9.19 6.73 10.91
CA GLY A 130 -8.37 7.85 10.42
C GLY A 130 -7.02 8.02 11.13
N ASP A 131 -6.73 7.22 12.17
CA ASP A 131 -5.46 7.25 12.89
C ASP A 131 -4.38 6.43 12.18
N GLN A 132 -3.14 6.84 12.35
CA GLN A 132 -1.95 6.20 11.74
C GLN A 132 -0.85 5.95 12.79
N THR A 133 -1.20 5.93 14.09
CA THR A 133 -0.25 5.73 15.18
C THR A 133 0.23 4.28 15.21
N GLN A 134 1.54 4.08 15.29
CA GLN A 134 2.12 2.75 15.43
C GLN A 134 1.67 2.07 16.73
N ASP A 135 1.68 0.73 16.72
CA ASP A 135 1.33 -0.14 17.84
C ASP A 135 -0.13 0.03 18.35
N ALA A 136 -0.92 0.94 17.76
CA ALA A 136 -2.30 1.21 18.14
C ALA A 136 -3.24 0.05 17.80
N VAL A 137 -4.34 -0.07 18.56
CA VAL A 137 -5.34 -1.12 18.35
C VAL A 137 -6.75 -0.55 18.52
N LEU A 138 -7.59 -0.70 17.49
CA LEU A 138 -9.03 -0.46 17.62
C LEU A 138 -9.66 -1.74 18.15
N VAL A 139 -10.36 -1.64 19.28
CA VAL A 139 -11.20 -2.73 19.79
C VAL A 139 -12.65 -2.29 19.82
N MET A 140 -13.51 -3.11 19.28
CA MET A 140 -14.96 -2.96 19.36
C MET A 140 -15.50 -4.02 20.31
N GLU A 141 -15.94 -3.58 21.49
CA GLU A 141 -16.51 -4.42 22.54
C GLU A 141 -18.03 -4.55 22.36
N PRO A 142 -18.60 -5.76 22.27
CA PRO A 142 -20.03 -5.92 22.04
C PRO A 142 -20.86 -5.49 23.25
N GLU A 143 -21.90 -4.70 23.01
CA GLU A 143 -22.80 -4.24 24.06
C GLU A 143 -23.75 -5.35 24.54
N ALA A 144 -23.76 -5.61 25.84
CA ALA A 144 -24.63 -6.61 26.44
C ALA A 144 -26.09 -6.14 26.49
N GLY A 145 -26.99 -6.89 25.86
CA GLY A 145 -28.45 -6.79 26.07
C GLY A 145 -29.23 -5.89 25.10
N GLN A 146 -28.62 -5.38 24.02
CA GLN A 146 -29.37 -4.72 22.95
C GLN A 146 -29.91 -5.73 21.92
N GLU A 147 -31.22 -5.70 21.62
CA GLU A 147 -31.87 -6.63 20.68
C GLU A 147 -31.34 -6.53 19.24
N ALA A 148 -30.76 -5.38 18.85
CA ALA A 148 -30.16 -5.15 17.55
C ALA A 148 -28.64 -5.47 17.49
N GLY A 149 -28.01 -5.78 18.63
CA GLY A 149 -26.56 -5.72 18.78
C GLY A 149 -26.03 -4.27 18.78
N GLY A 150 -24.74 -4.13 19.10
CA GLY A 150 -24.05 -2.84 19.21
C GLY A 150 -22.63 -3.04 19.71
N HIS A 151 -21.76 -2.05 19.53
CA HIS A 151 -20.38 -2.09 20.04
C HIS A 151 -19.93 -0.74 20.59
N VAL A 152 -19.17 -0.77 21.69
CA VAL A 152 -18.34 0.35 22.14
C VAL A 152 -16.98 0.25 21.46
N ALA A 153 -16.70 1.15 20.52
CA ALA A 153 -15.40 1.28 19.89
C ALA A 153 -14.43 2.07 20.79
N THR A 154 -13.23 1.53 21.05
CA THR A 154 -12.16 2.19 21.81
C THR A 154 -10.84 2.10 21.04
N ALA A 155 -10.15 3.23 20.87
CA ALA A 155 -8.83 3.29 20.26
C ALA A 155 -7.75 3.21 21.35
N TYR A 156 -7.05 2.08 21.42
CA TYR A 156 -5.92 1.90 22.33
C TYR A 156 -4.67 2.49 21.70
N LEU A 157 -4.10 3.50 22.36
CA LEU A 157 -2.95 4.29 21.91
C LEU A 157 -1.85 4.26 22.98
N LEU A 158 -0.61 4.50 22.58
CA LEU A 158 0.49 4.71 23.52
C LEU A 158 0.38 6.14 24.10
N PRO A 159 0.22 6.34 25.41
CA PRO A 159 0.02 7.67 25.99
C PRO A 159 1.26 8.56 25.88
N ARG A 160 1.18 9.82 26.34
CA ARG A 160 2.36 10.68 26.56
C ARG A 160 3.45 9.95 27.34
N SER A 161 4.71 10.21 27.01
CA SER A 161 5.83 9.60 27.74
C SER A 161 5.86 10.14 29.16
N SER A 162 5.88 9.25 30.15
CA SER A 162 6.03 9.69 31.53
C SER A 162 7.40 10.34 31.73
N ARG A 163 7.39 11.52 32.36
CA ARG A 163 8.60 12.19 32.85
C ARG A 163 9.04 11.69 34.22
N GLU A 164 8.23 10.87 34.89
CA GLU A 164 8.53 10.38 36.24
C GLU A 164 9.26 9.02 36.26
N ASN A 165 9.00 8.13 35.30
CA ASN A 165 9.59 6.79 35.25
C ASN A 165 10.87 6.70 34.36
N GLY A 166 11.19 7.76 33.61
CA GLY A 166 12.30 7.78 32.64
C GLY A 166 11.89 7.65 31.17
N GLU A 167 10.65 7.27 30.86
CA GLU A 167 10.18 6.96 29.51
C GLU A 167 10.48 8.09 28.52
N PHE A 168 10.24 9.35 28.92
CA PHE A 168 10.47 10.52 28.08
C PHE A 168 11.90 10.63 27.51
N TRP A 169 12.95 10.19 28.22
CA TRP A 169 14.35 10.38 27.80
C TRP A 169 15.25 9.14 27.82
N LEU A 170 14.82 8.04 28.45
CA LEU A 170 15.56 6.78 28.49
C LEU A 170 15.03 5.76 27.47
N ASP A 171 13.75 5.85 27.13
CA ASP A 171 13.15 4.95 26.14
C ASP A 171 13.51 5.41 24.73
N GLY A 172 13.84 4.47 23.84
CA GLY A 172 14.08 4.79 22.43
C GLY A 172 12.84 5.27 21.69
N GLN A 173 11.64 4.98 22.20
CA GLN A 173 10.35 5.43 21.70
C GLN A 173 9.77 6.62 22.51
N GLY A 174 10.53 7.17 23.47
CA GLY A 174 10.14 8.31 24.29
C GLY A 174 10.12 9.63 23.51
N GLU A 175 9.26 10.57 23.91
CA GLU A 175 9.02 11.81 23.16
C GLU A 175 10.26 12.71 22.93
N LEU A 176 11.35 12.56 23.72
CA LEU A 176 12.63 13.25 23.45
C LEU A 176 13.37 12.68 22.23
N TRP A 177 13.13 11.42 21.88
CA TRP A 177 13.82 10.70 20.79
C TRP A 177 12.99 10.66 19.51
N THR A 178 11.68 10.40 19.62
CA THR A 178 10.78 10.21 18.48
C THR A 178 9.83 11.39 18.23
N GLY A 179 9.83 12.38 19.12
CA GLY A 179 8.96 13.56 19.04
C GLY A 179 7.65 13.41 19.84
N ARG A 180 6.89 14.50 19.91
CA ARG A 180 5.67 14.59 20.72
C ARG A 180 4.62 13.56 20.27
N ARG A 181 4.09 12.78 21.22
CA ARG A 181 2.93 11.91 21.03
C ARG A 181 1.66 12.65 21.44
N ASN A 182 0.49 12.22 20.97
CA ASN A 182 -0.76 12.71 21.54
C ASN A 182 -1.03 12.06 22.90
N SER A 183 -1.69 12.77 23.80
CA SER A 183 -2.26 12.17 25.00
C SER A 183 -3.50 11.34 24.65
N LEU A 184 -3.97 10.53 25.60
CA LEU A 184 -5.25 9.83 25.42
C LEU A 184 -6.42 10.81 25.31
N ALA A 185 -6.41 11.93 26.05
CA ALA A 185 -7.46 12.95 26.00
C ALA A 185 -7.43 13.76 24.68
N GLU A 186 -6.25 14.01 24.13
CA GLU A 186 -6.07 14.60 22.81
C GLU A 186 -6.52 13.63 21.70
N GLY A 187 -6.09 12.37 21.77
CA GLY A 187 -6.51 11.32 20.84
C GLY A 187 -8.04 11.12 20.85
N ALA A 188 -8.68 11.19 22.02
CA ALA A 188 -10.13 11.07 22.12
C ALA A 188 -10.88 12.22 21.43
N GLN A 189 -10.37 13.45 21.54
CA GLN A 189 -10.90 14.62 20.81
C GLN A 189 -10.68 14.49 19.29
N LEU A 190 -9.48 14.07 18.88
CA LEU A 190 -9.12 13.94 17.45
C LEU A 190 -9.90 12.82 16.75
N LEU A 191 -10.06 11.65 17.38
CA LEU A 191 -10.69 10.48 16.77
C LEU A 191 -12.21 10.39 17.03
N GLY A 192 -12.76 11.23 17.91
CA GLY A 192 -14.16 11.15 18.33
C GLY A 192 -14.52 9.81 19.00
N LEU A 193 -13.53 9.19 19.66
CA LEU A 193 -13.62 7.85 20.26
C LEU A 193 -13.08 7.85 21.69
N PRO A 194 -13.61 7.01 22.60
CA PRO A 194 -12.89 6.60 23.80
C PRO A 194 -11.47 6.09 23.47
N THR A 195 -10.49 6.43 24.30
CA THR A 195 -9.10 5.98 24.14
C THR A 195 -8.60 5.24 25.38
N GLY A 196 -7.76 4.24 25.17
CA GLY A 196 -7.14 3.43 26.22
C GLY A 196 -5.62 3.38 26.11
N ASP A 197 -4.92 3.02 27.20
CA ASP A 197 -3.48 2.77 27.16
C ASP A 197 -3.19 1.41 26.51
N VAL A 198 -2.56 1.42 25.34
CA VAL A 198 -2.29 0.21 24.55
C VAL A 198 -1.39 -0.80 25.26
N ARG A 199 -0.60 -0.38 26.26
CA ARG A 199 0.22 -1.30 27.05
C ARG A 199 -0.63 -2.33 27.82
N LYS A 200 -1.91 -2.01 28.07
CA LYS A 200 -2.85 -2.85 28.84
C LYS A 200 -3.69 -3.81 27.97
N ILE A 201 -3.76 -3.58 26.65
CA ILE A 201 -4.74 -4.30 25.82
C ILE A 201 -4.41 -5.78 25.67
N ALA A 202 -3.12 -6.15 25.64
CA ALA A 202 -2.72 -7.55 25.52
C ALA A 202 -3.19 -8.40 26.72
N ASP A 203 -3.20 -7.87 27.94
CA ASP A 203 -3.73 -8.58 29.11
C ASP A 203 -5.26 -8.62 29.11
N GLN A 204 -5.91 -7.51 28.77
CA GLN A 204 -7.38 -7.45 28.61
C GLN A 204 -7.88 -8.45 27.55
N LEU A 205 -7.14 -8.64 26.45
CA LEU A 205 -7.45 -9.63 25.42
C LEU A 205 -7.15 -11.09 25.83
N ARG A 206 -6.27 -11.34 26.81
CA ARG A 206 -6.07 -12.67 27.41
C ARG A 206 -7.22 -13.06 28.34
N GLU A 207 -7.74 -12.08 29.09
CA GLU A 207 -8.89 -12.23 30.01
C GLU A 207 -10.25 -12.18 29.28
N ALA A 208 -10.27 -11.65 28.06
CA ALA A 208 -11.45 -11.55 27.21
C ALA A 208 -12.20 -12.89 27.07
N THR A 209 -13.53 -12.82 27.27
CA THR A 209 -14.45 -13.93 27.06
C THR A 209 -15.39 -13.66 25.89
N GLY A 210 -16.04 -14.72 25.39
CA GLY A 210 -16.89 -14.66 24.21
C GLY A 210 -16.13 -14.87 22.89
N PRO A 211 -16.83 -14.85 21.74
CA PRO A 211 -16.20 -14.94 20.44
C PRO A 211 -15.38 -13.69 20.12
N VAL A 212 -14.18 -13.88 19.55
CA VAL A 212 -13.28 -12.81 19.12
C VAL A 212 -12.92 -13.01 17.65
N ARG A 213 -12.69 -11.89 16.94
CA ARG A 213 -12.13 -11.83 15.59
C ARG A 213 -10.98 -10.83 15.57
N VAL A 214 -9.90 -11.15 14.86
CA VAL A 214 -8.71 -10.29 14.77
C VAL A 214 -8.21 -10.12 13.33
N VAL A 215 -7.83 -8.90 12.95
CA VAL A 215 -7.12 -8.66 11.70
C VAL A 215 -5.65 -9.05 11.87
N ARG A 216 -5.27 -10.20 11.32
CA ARG A 216 -3.94 -10.81 11.46
C ARG A 216 -2.86 -10.16 10.60
N GLY A 217 -1.60 -10.42 10.95
CA GLY A 217 -0.39 -10.04 10.21
C GLY A 217 0.23 -8.71 10.66
N HIS A 218 -0.50 -7.93 11.45
CA HIS A 218 -0.12 -6.56 11.82
C HIS A 218 0.59 -6.46 13.17
N ASP A 219 0.11 -7.19 14.20
CA ASP A 219 0.71 -7.20 15.54
C ASP A 219 0.77 -8.62 16.13
N ALA A 220 2.00 -9.12 16.34
CA ALA A 220 2.23 -10.47 16.85
C ALA A 220 1.97 -10.62 18.36
N GLY A 221 2.05 -9.54 19.14
CA GLY A 221 1.75 -9.54 20.57
C GLY A 221 0.24 -9.64 20.83
N ILE A 222 -0.56 -8.94 20.02
CA ILE A 222 -2.02 -9.01 20.01
C ILE A 222 -2.50 -10.39 19.54
N GLU A 223 -1.94 -10.92 18.44
CA GLU A 223 -2.25 -12.28 17.99
C GLU A 223 -1.88 -13.33 19.06
N ALA A 224 -0.73 -13.20 19.72
CA ALA A 224 -0.33 -14.10 20.80
C ALA A 224 -1.31 -14.06 21.98
N ALA A 225 -1.79 -12.87 22.37
CA ALA A 225 -2.78 -12.69 23.45
C ALA A 225 -4.14 -13.34 23.15
N LEU A 226 -4.47 -13.52 21.86
CA LEU A 226 -5.74 -14.06 21.39
C LEU A 226 -5.69 -15.52 20.92
N THR A 227 -4.52 -16.17 20.92
CA THR A 227 -4.26 -17.48 20.29
C THR A 227 -5.34 -18.55 20.54
N ASP A 228 -5.93 -18.61 21.73
CA ASP A 228 -6.94 -19.59 22.14
C ASP A 228 -8.40 -19.18 21.92
N LYS A 229 -8.66 -17.97 21.38
CA LYS A 229 -9.99 -17.32 21.33
C LYS A 229 -10.52 -17.05 19.91
N VAL A 230 -9.64 -17.13 18.91
CA VAL A 230 -9.92 -16.80 17.50
C VAL A 230 -9.84 -18.05 16.61
N THR A 231 -10.44 -18.00 15.42
CA THR A 231 -10.29 -19.07 14.40
C THR A 231 -9.97 -18.46 13.05
N ALA A 232 -9.20 -19.19 12.23
CA ALA A 232 -8.75 -18.69 10.92
C ALA A 232 -9.93 -18.33 10.00
N GLU A 233 -11.02 -19.08 10.08
CA GLU A 233 -12.25 -18.84 9.30
C GLU A 233 -12.94 -17.53 9.71
N ARG A 234 -12.98 -17.24 11.02
CA ARG A 234 -13.58 -16.00 11.53
C ARG A 234 -12.74 -14.76 11.23
N ASP A 235 -11.43 -14.90 11.31
CA ASP A 235 -10.50 -13.82 11.01
C ASP A 235 -10.47 -13.52 9.50
N ALA A 236 -10.59 -14.56 8.66
CA ALA A 236 -10.77 -14.43 7.22
C ALA A 236 -12.09 -13.73 6.88
N GLU A 237 -13.23 -14.16 7.43
CA GLU A 237 -14.54 -13.51 7.22
C GLU A 237 -14.55 -12.03 7.66
N LEU A 238 -13.79 -11.67 8.71
CA LEU A 238 -13.59 -10.26 9.10
C LEU A 238 -12.78 -9.49 8.05
N LYS A 239 -11.65 -10.05 7.59
CA LYS A 239 -10.79 -9.42 6.56
C LYS A 239 -11.53 -9.26 5.23
N GLU A 240 -12.28 -10.28 4.80
CA GLU A 240 -13.14 -10.25 3.62
C GLU A 240 -14.15 -9.11 3.69
N PHE A 241 -14.91 -9.01 4.79
CA PHE A 241 -15.91 -7.96 4.96
C PHE A 241 -15.30 -6.55 5.02
N LEU A 242 -14.15 -6.38 5.69
CA LEU A 242 -13.43 -5.10 5.73
C LEU A 242 -12.82 -4.70 4.38
N SER A 243 -12.51 -5.69 3.53
CA SER A 243 -12.08 -5.49 2.16
C SER A 243 -13.25 -5.07 1.27
N GLU A 244 -14.41 -5.73 1.41
CA GLU A 244 -15.63 -5.38 0.66
C GLU A 244 -16.21 -4.02 1.05
N LEU A 245 -16.10 -3.63 2.33
CA LEU A 245 -16.53 -2.31 2.82
C LEU A 245 -15.77 -1.14 2.16
N ARG A 246 -14.61 -1.39 1.55
CA ARG A 246 -13.79 -0.40 0.80
C ARG A 246 -14.10 -0.36 -0.69
N LEU A 247 -14.94 -1.25 -1.23
CA LEU A 247 -15.20 -1.31 -2.68
C LEU A 247 -15.85 -0.01 -3.17
N VAL A 248 -16.91 0.43 -2.49
CA VAL A 248 -17.64 1.67 -2.79
C VAL A 248 -17.12 2.79 -1.90
N LYS A 249 -16.44 3.77 -2.50
CA LYS A 249 -15.84 4.91 -1.81
C LYS A 249 -16.91 5.95 -1.47
N ASP A 250 -16.82 6.54 -0.29
CA ASP A 250 -17.61 7.73 0.05
C ASP A 250 -17.06 9.02 -0.60
N GLU A 251 -17.79 10.12 -0.44
CA GLU A 251 -17.46 11.41 -1.06
C GLU A 251 -16.13 12.00 -0.60
N TRP A 252 -15.69 11.69 0.63
CA TRP A 252 -14.41 12.15 1.18
C TRP A 252 -13.26 11.30 0.66
N GLU A 253 -13.44 9.98 0.54
CA GLU A 253 -12.46 9.08 -0.09
C GLU A 253 -12.22 9.42 -1.56
N ILE A 254 -13.28 9.70 -2.32
CA ILE A 254 -13.18 10.16 -3.71
C ILE A 254 -12.40 11.48 -3.80
N ALA A 255 -12.54 12.38 -2.81
CA ALA A 255 -11.76 13.60 -2.75
C ALA A 255 -10.27 13.36 -2.42
N GLN A 256 -9.95 12.38 -1.55
CA GLN A 256 -8.56 12.00 -1.28
C GLN A 256 -7.90 11.35 -2.51
N LEU A 257 -8.63 10.49 -3.25
CA LEU A 257 -8.16 9.90 -4.50
C LEU A 257 -7.91 10.98 -5.57
N GLN A 258 -8.81 11.95 -5.73
CA GLN A 258 -8.55 13.09 -6.63
C GLN A 258 -7.30 13.88 -6.20
N ALA A 259 -7.08 14.12 -4.91
CA ALA A 259 -5.88 14.82 -4.43
C ALA A 259 -4.58 14.01 -4.67
N ALA A 260 -4.64 12.69 -4.59
CA ALA A 260 -3.55 11.78 -4.96
C ALA A 260 -3.23 11.90 -6.46
N VAL A 261 -4.25 11.88 -7.30
CA VAL A 261 -4.13 12.01 -8.75
C VAL A 261 -3.60 13.38 -9.15
N ASP A 262 -4.16 14.47 -8.63
CA ASP A 262 -3.71 15.84 -8.92
C ASP A 262 -2.21 16.03 -8.62
N SER A 263 -1.72 15.41 -7.54
CA SER A 263 -0.31 15.42 -7.15
C SER A 263 0.55 14.53 -8.05
N THR A 264 0.01 13.40 -8.49
CA THR A 264 0.61 12.48 -9.46
C THR A 264 0.78 13.15 -10.83
N VAL A 265 -0.26 13.84 -11.34
CA VAL A 265 -0.19 14.65 -12.58
C VAL A 265 0.99 15.62 -12.53
N ARG A 266 1.15 16.37 -11.43
CA ARG A 266 2.29 17.28 -11.24
C ARG A 266 3.65 16.56 -11.19
N GLY A 267 3.70 15.34 -10.65
CA GLY A 267 4.89 14.49 -10.64
C GLY A 267 5.30 14.03 -12.04
N PHE A 268 4.33 13.67 -12.89
CA PHE A 268 4.56 13.40 -14.31
C PHE A 268 5.10 14.62 -15.06
N GLU A 269 4.56 15.82 -14.79
CA GLU A 269 5.12 17.04 -15.38
C GLU A 269 6.57 17.31 -14.95
N ASP A 270 6.90 17.09 -13.67
CA ASP A 270 8.26 17.27 -13.16
C ASP A 270 9.26 16.34 -13.83
N VAL A 271 8.87 15.08 -14.05
CA VAL A 271 9.67 14.12 -14.80
C VAL A 271 9.92 14.60 -16.23
N VAL A 272 8.89 15.06 -16.94
CA VAL A 272 9.02 15.53 -18.33
C VAL A 272 10.00 16.70 -18.46
N LYS A 273 10.02 17.60 -17.47
CA LYS A 273 10.94 18.75 -17.36
C LYS A 273 12.40 18.36 -17.09
N VAL A 274 12.71 17.07 -16.88
CA VAL A 274 14.07 16.60 -16.56
C VAL A 274 14.55 15.38 -17.36
N LEU A 275 13.81 14.92 -18.37
CA LEU A 275 14.21 13.74 -19.19
C LEU A 275 15.60 13.91 -19.85
N ASP A 276 15.97 15.15 -20.20
CA ASP A 276 17.29 15.51 -20.74
C ASP A 276 18.44 15.25 -19.74
N LYS A 277 18.18 15.44 -18.44
CA LYS A 277 19.12 15.15 -17.34
C LYS A 277 19.12 13.66 -16.99
N ALA A 278 18.00 12.97 -17.17
CA ALA A 278 17.90 11.53 -17.00
C ALA A 278 18.78 10.78 -18.03
N GLU A 279 18.85 11.25 -19.28
CA GLU A 279 19.78 10.70 -20.31
C GLU A 279 21.26 10.78 -19.89
N ALA A 280 21.64 11.80 -19.10
CA ALA A 280 23.00 11.94 -18.57
C ALA A 280 23.28 11.08 -17.32
N THR A 281 22.27 10.35 -16.82
CA THR A 281 22.32 9.61 -15.55
C THR A 281 21.72 8.20 -15.67
N SER A 282 20.47 8.00 -15.22
CA SER A 282 19.76 6.72 -15.20
C SER A 282 18.29 6.91 -14.85
N GLU A 283 17.51 5.84 -14.96
CA GLU A 283 16.11 5.76 -14.50
C GLU A 283 15.92 6.24 -13.04
N ARG A 284 16.89 6.03 -12.13
CA ARG A 284 16.85 6.59 -10.75
C ARG A 284 16.69 8.11 -10.66
N TYR A 285 17.08 8.85 -11.70
CA TYR A 285 16.89 10.30 -11.73
C TYR A 285 15.42 10.67 -11.93
N ILE A 286 14.69 9.84 -12.68
CA ILE A 286 13.24 9.94 -12.89
C ILE A 286 12.52 9.57 -11.60
N GLU A 287 12.85 8.40 -11.03
CA GLU A 287 12.37 7.91 -9.72
C GLU A 287 12.51 8.98 -8.62
N GLY A 288 13.72 9.52 -8.44
CA GLY A 288 14.00 10.55 -7.44
C GLY A 288 13.30 11.89 -7.70
N THR A 289 12.96 12.20 -8.95
CA THR A 289 12.20 13.41 -9.31
C THR A 289 10.72 13.24 -8.96
N PHE A 290 10.11 12.10 -9.30
CA PHE A 290 8.73 11.81 -8.92
C PHE A 290 8.59 11.68 -7.39
N PHE A 291 9.52 10.98 -6.74
CA PHE A 291 9.55 10.83 -5.27
C PHE A 291 9.64 12.18 -4.55
N LEU A 292 10.33 13.19 -5.11
CA LEU A 292 10.35 14.53 -4.53
C LEU A 292 8.94 15.15 -4.49
N ARG A 293 8.15 15.01 -5.56
CA ARG A 293 6.75 15.46 -5.59
C ARG A 293 5.93 14.70 -4.55
N ALA A 294 6.00 13.37 -4.58
CA ALA A 294 5.27 12.49 -3.68
C ALA A 294 5.52 12.80 -2.20
N ARG A 295 6.79 13.02 -1.81
CA ARG A 295 7.18 13.28 -0.43
C ARG A 295 6.94 14.72 0.05
N VAL A 296 6.71 15.67 -0.86
CA VAL A 296 6.44 17.08 -0.52
C VAL A 296 4.95 17.40 -0.47
N GLU A 297 4.14 16.75 -1.32
CA GLU A 297 2.68 16.98 -1.40
C GLU A 297 1.83 15.85 -0.79
N GLY A 298 2.41 14.67 -0.58
CA GLY A 298 1.76 13.52 0.03
C GLY A 298 2.55 12.94 1.21
N ASN A 299 2.32 11.66 1.51
CA ASN A 299 3.12 10.87 2.43
C ASN A 299 4.36 10.31 1.73
N ASP A 300 4.15 9.51 0.70
CA ASP A 300 5.19 8.75 -0.01
C ASP A 300 4.67 8.41 -1.42
N VAL A 301 5.33 7.53 -2.15
CA VAL A 301 4.72 6.85 -3.31
C VAL A 301 3.86 5.68 -2.83
N GLY A 302 2.70 5.44 -3.47
CA GLY A 302 1.81 4.33 -3.08
C GLY A 302 2.41 2.94 -3.33
N TYR A 303 3.38 2.87 -4.24
CA TYR A 303 4.13 1.69 -4.62
C TYR A 303 5.48 2.14 -5.21
N GLY A 304 6.44 1.23 -5.30
CA GLY A 304 7.74 1.55 -5.88
C GLY A 304 7.61 1.95 -7.35
N SER A 305 7.86 3.22 -7.67
CA SER A 305 7.70 3.76 -9.02
C SER A 305 8.49 2.96 -10.05
N ILE A 306 7.87 2.64 -11.17
CA ILE A 306 8.46 1.91 -12.29
C ILE A 306 8.89 2.94 -13.33
N CYS A 307 10.19 3.17 -13.43
CA CYS A 307 10.79 4.14 -14.35
C CYS A 307 11.51 3.39 -15.47
N ALA A 308 10.76 2.71 -16.34
CA ALA A 308 11.30 1.68 -17.22
C ALA A 308 11.64 2.22 -18.62
N ALA A 309 12.94 2.42 -18.90
CA ALA A 309 13.42 2.94 -20.18
C ALA A 309 13.79 1.83 -21.18
N GLY A 310 13.47 2.05 -22.45
CA GLY A 310 13.78 1.14 -23.55
C GLY A 310 13.25 -0.28 -23.27
N PRO A 311 14.06 -1.33 -23.47
CA PRO A 311 13.66 -2.71 -23.19
C PRO A 311 13.22 -3.00 -21.75
N HIS A 312 13.48 -2.14 -20.75
CA HIS A 312 12.93 -2.37 -19.41
C HIS A 312 11.41 -2.20 -19.36
N ALA A 313 10.82 -1.42 -20.28
CA ALA A 313 9.37 -1.25 -20.39
C ALA A 313 8.62 -2.58 -20.65
N THR A 314 9.31 -3.64 -21.07
CA THR A 314 8.72 -4.98 -21.23
C THR A 314 8.74 -5.82 -19.94
N THR A 315 9.21 -5.25 -18.82
CA THR A 315 9.21 -5.89 -17.49
C THR A 315 8.21 -5.18 -16.58
N LEU A 316 7.07 -5.82 -16.31
CA LEU A 316 5.89 -5.18 -15.71
C LEU A 316 6.18 -4.39 -14.42
N HIS A 317 6.91 -4.98 -13.46
CA HIS A 317 7.28 -4.34 -12.19
C HIS A 317 8.79 -4.03 -12.13
N TRP A 318 9.30 -3.23 -13.08
CA TRP A 318 10.69 -2.77 -13.08
C TRP A 318 10.91 -1.66 -12.03
N VAL A 319 11.05 -2.06 -10.76
CA VAL A 319 11.31 -1.15 -9.62
C VAL A 319 12.80 -1.02 -9.27
N ARG A 320 13.69 -1.59 -10.08
CA ARG A 320 15.15 -1.53 -9.83
C ARG A 320 15.77 -0.21 -10.31
N ASN A 321 15.16 0.36 -11.34
CA ASN A 321 15.41 1.69 -11.90
C ASN A 321 16.90 2.00 -12.16
N ASP A 322 17.73 1.00 -12.50
CA ASP A 322 19.17 1.18 -12.72
C ASP A 322 19.62 1.16 -14.19
N GLY A 323 18.65 1.24 -15.11
CA GLY A 323 18.87 1.33 -16.53
C GLY A 323 19.36 2.70 -17.01
N PRO A 324 20.04 2.74 -18.17
CA PRO A 324 20.31 3.98 -18.88
C PRO A 324 19.02 4.49 -19.55
N VAL A 325 18.83 5.82 -19.56
CA VAL A 325 17.77 6.49 -20.35
C VAL A 325 18.40 6.97 -21.66
N ARG A 326 17.71 6.83 -22.80
CA ARG A 326 18.27 7.21 -24.11
C ARG A 326 17.24 7.90 -25.02
N SER A 327 17.66 8.97 -25.67
CA SER A 327 16.92 9.59 -26.78
C SER A 327 16.57 8.55 -27.86
N GLY A 328 15.30 8.53 -28.27
CA GLY A 328 14.74 7.59 -29.24
C GLY A 328 14.08 6.35 -28.63
N GLU A 329 14.34 6.04 -27.36
CA GLU A 329 13.64 4.99 -26.62
C GLU A 329 12.34 5.52 -26.00
N LEU A 330 11.45 4.61 -25.61
CA LEU A 330 10.30 4.92 -24.75
C LEU A 330 10.71 4.84 -23.28
N LEU A 331 10.06 5.63 -22.45
CA LEU A 331 9.98 5.50 -21.00
C LEU A 331 8.55 5.09 -20.66
N LEU A 332 8.36 3.90 -20.10
CA LEU A 332 7.14 3.58 -19.38
C LEU A 332 7.34 4.08 -17.95
N LEU A 333 6.66 5.18 -17.60
CA LEU A 333 6.59 5.67 -16.23
C LEU A 333 5.24 5.29 -15.65
N ASP A 334 5.29 4.47 -14.61
CA ASP A 334 4.17 4.04 -13.80
C ASP A 334 4.47 4.44 -12.35
N ALA A 335 3.69 5.38 -11.82
CA ALA A 335 3.91 5.95 -10.49
C ALA A 335 2.68 6.69 -9.95
N GLY A 336 2.34 6.46 -8.69
CA GLY A 336 1.29 7.15 -7.94
C GLY A 336 1.79 7.79 -6.65
N VAL A 337 1.28 8.98 -6.33
CA VAL A 337 1.49 9.65 -5.04
C VAL A 337 0.50 9.07 -4.02
N GLU A 338 1.00 8.66 -2.85
CA GLU A 338 0.18 8.39 -1.68
C GLU A 338 -0.02 9.69 -0.89
N THR A 339 -1.26 10.05 -0.59
CA THR A 339 -1.62 11.21 0.25
C THR A 339 -1.23 11.01 1.72
N THR A 340 -1.21 12.08 2.51
CA THR A 340 -1.05 12.00 3.97
C THR A 340 -2.20 11.28 4.69
N THR A 341 -3.28 10.99 3.98
CA THR A 341 -4.44 10.18 4.41
C THR A 341 -4.39 8.74 3.87
N LEU A 342 -3.27 8.35 3.24
CA LEU A 342 -2.93 7.02 2.72
C LEU A 342 -3.72 6.54 1.48
N TYR A 343 -4.53 7.39 0.85
CA TYR A 343 -5.11 7.10 -0.47
C TYR A 343 -4.07 7.36 -1.55
N THR A 344 -3.95 6.47 -2.53
CA THR A 344 -2.99 6.58 -3.63
C THR A 344 -3.69 6.65 -4.99
N ALA A 345 -3.05 7.32 -5.93
CA ALA A 345 -3.31 7.17 -7.36
C ALA A 345 -2.56 5.95 -7.91
N ASP A 346 -2.91 5.52 -9.12
CA ASP A 346 -2.14 4.54 -9.90
C ASP A 346 -2.19 4.93 -11.39
N VAL A 347 -1.07 5.43 -11.92
CA VAL A 347 -1.07 6.06 -13.25
C VAL A 347 0.19 5.67 -14.01
N THR A 348 -0.01 5.07 -15.18
CA THR A 348 1.02 4.85 -16.19
C THR A 348 0.86 5.80 -17.38
N ARG A 349 1.97 6.41 -17.80
CA ARG A 349 2.14 6.98 -19.16
C ARG A 349 3.42 6.45 -19.78
N THR A 350 3.30 5.98 -21.02
CA THR A 350 4.46 5.68 -21.86
C THR A 350 4.82 6.89 -22.73
N LEU A 351 6.05 7.38 -22.58
CA LEU A 351 6.53 8.66 -23.12
C LEU A 351 7.76 8.44 -24.01
N PRO A 352 7.87 9.06 -25.20
CA PRO A 352 9.12 9.05 -25.96
C PRO A 352 10.14 9.96 -25.25
N VAL A 353 11.32 9.44 -24.88
CA VAL A 353 12.33 10.18 -24.07
C VAL A 353 12.69 11.52 -24.69
N ASN A 354 12.84 11.56 -26.01
CA ASN A 354 13.18 12.76 -26.78
C ASN A 354 11.95 13.65 -27.13
N GLY A 355 10.75 13.26 -26.72
CA GLY A 355 9.49 13.96 -26.98
C GLY A 355 8.84 13.66 -28.33
N ARG A 356 9.29 12.66 -29.12
CA ARG A 356 8.64 12.23 -30.36
C ARG A 356 8.60 10.71 -30.54
N PHE A 357 7.41 10.16 -30.80
CA PHE A 357 7.24 8.76 -31.15
C PHE A 357 7.76 8.49 -32.57
N THR A 358 8.46 7.37 -32.76
CA THR A 358 8.68 6.78 -34.08
C THR A 358 7.38 6.12 -34.60
N ASP A 359 7.29 5.86 -35.91
CA ASP A 359 6.11 5.24 -36.53
C ASP A 359 5.71 3.91 -35.85
N ILE A 360 6.69 3.07 -35.50
CA ILE A 360 6.44 1.78 -34.85
C ILE A 360 6.04 1.94 -33.38
N GLN A 361 6.64 2.88 -32.65
CA GLN A 361 6.24 3.18 -31.28
C GLN A 361 4.82 3.75 -31.23
N ARG A 362 4.49 4.67 -32.13
CA ARG A 362 3.13 5.24 -32.28
C ARG A 362 2.12 4.15 -32.62
N LYS A 363 2.44 3.26 -33.57
CA LYS A 363 1.58 2.13 -33.94
C LYS A 363 1.20 1.24 -32.74
N VAL A 364 2.17 0.91 -31.88
CA VAL A 364 1.92 0.13 -30.66
C VAL A 364 1.16 0.97 -29.63
N TYR A 365 1.51 2.25 -29.47
CA TYR A 365 0.89 3.16 -28.52
C TYR A 365 -0.59 3.41 -28.81
N ASP A 366 -0.92 3.76 -30.05
CA ASP A 366 -2.31 4.06 -30.45
C ASP A 366 -3.21 2.83 -30.31
N ALA A 367 -2.68 1.61 -30.51
CA ALA A 367 -3.41 0.36 -30.25
C ALA A 367 -3.70 0.13 -28.76
N VAL A 368 -2.77 0.49 -27.87
CA VAL A 368 -3.00 0.46 -26.42
C VAL A 368 -3.99 1.55 -26.01
N TYR A 369 -3.94 2.74 -26.61
CA TYR A 369 -4.93 3.80 -26.40
C TYR A 369 -6.35 3.38 -26.83
N GLU A 370 -6.50 2.79 -28.02
CA GLU A 370 -7.78 2.24 -28.49
C GLU A 370 -8.31 1.16 -27.53
N SER A 371 -7.44 0.28 -27.03
CA SER A 371 -7.78 -0.72 -26.02
C SER A 371 -8.24 -0.10 -24.69
N GLN A 372 -7.51 0.92 -24.21
CA GLN A 372 -7.84 1.62 -22.97
C GLN A 372 -9.20 2.33 -23.08
N GLN A 373 -9.46 3.00 -24.19
CA GLN A 373 -10.73 3.69 -24.40
C GLN A 373 -11.90 2.70 -24.44
N ALA A 374 -11.74 1.53 -25.08
CA ALA A 374 -12.76 0.47 -25.07
C ALA A 374 -13.02 -0.09 -23.66
N GLY A 375 -11.97 -0.23 -22.83
CA GLY A 375 -12.11 -0.56 -21.42
C GLY A 375 -12.89 0.49 -20.64
N ILE A 376 -12.48 1.75 -20.73
CA ILE A 376 -13.12 2.88 -20.02
C ILE A 376 -14.59 3.04 -20.44
N ASP A 377 -14.93 2.88 -21.73
CA ASP A 377 -16.31 2.96 -22.22
C ASP A 377 -17.21 1.83 -21.68
N ALA A 378 -16.62 0.71 -21.23
CA ALA A 378 -17.33 -0.39 -20.57
C ALA A 378 -17.51 -0.19 -19.05
N VAL A 379 -16.69 0.64 -18.39
CA VAL A 379 -16.83 0.97 -16.96
C VAL A 379 -18.08 1.83 -16.73
N LYS A 380 -19.11 1.27 -16.10
CA LYS A 380 -20.38 1.96 -15.79
C LYS A 380 -21.18 1.20 -14.74
N PRO A 381 -22.12 1.84 -14.01
CA PRO A 381 -22.94 1.17 -13.02
C PRO A 381 -23.76 0.02 -13.63
N GLY A 382 -23.77 -1.12 -12.94
CA GLY A 382 -24.48 -2.34 -13.35
C GLY A 382 -23.80 -3.17 -14.43
N ALA A 383 -22.66 -2.74 -14.99
CA ALA A 383 -21.80 -3.61 -15.79
C ALA A 383 -21.13 -4.68 -14.90
N ALA A 384 -20.78 -5.84 -15.46
CA ALA A 384 -19.99 -6.81 -14.72
C ALA A 384 -18.56 -6.29 -14.56
N TYR A 385 -17.89 -6.60 -13.44
CA TYR A 385 -16.52 -6.16 -13.21
C TYR A 385 -15.57 -6.55 -14.36
N ARG A 386 -15.82 -7.68 -15.03
CA ARG A 386 -14.96 -8.16 -16.12
C ARG A 386 -15.13 -7.43 -17.45
N ASP A 387 -16.22 -6.68 -17.65
CA ASP A 387 -16.60 -6.15 -18.97
C ASP A 387 -15.50 -5.22 -19.54
N PHE A 388 -14.83 -4.43 -18.71
CA PHE A 388 -13.74 -3.54 -19.15
C PHE A 388 -12.46 -4.30 -19.56
N HIS A 389 -12.13 -5.39 -18.85
CA HIS A 389 -11.01 -6.25 -19.20
C HIS A 389 -11.29 -6.96 -20.53
N ASP A 390 -12.46 -7.59 -20.66
CA ASP A 390 -12.83 -8.35 -21.85
C ASP A 390 -12.94 -7.43 -23.09
N ALA A 391 -13.46 -6.20 -22.94
CA ALA A 391 -13.47 -5.17 -23.99
C ALA A 391 -12.04 -4.71 -24.41
N SER A 392 -11.17 -4.48 -23.43
CA SER A 392 -9.78 -4.07 -23.70
C SER A 392 -8.99 -5.18 -24.41
N GLN A 393 -9.14 -6.42 -23.94
CA GLN A 393 -8.48 -7.61 -24.52
C GLN A 393 -8.96 -7.87 -25.96
N TRP A 394 -10.23 -7.61 -26.27
CA TRP A 394 -10.77 -7.72 -27.62
C TRP A 394 -9.99 -6.84 -28.61
N VAL A 395 -9.82 -5.55 -28.30
CA VAL A 395 -9.08 -4.60 -29.16
C VAL A 395 -7.61 -5.04 -29.33
N LEU A 396 -6.95 -5.51 -28.26
CA LEU A 396 -5.57 -6.00 -28.37
C LEU A 396 -5.48 -7.24 -29.28
N ALA A 397 -6.44 -8.17 -29.17
CA ALA A 397 -6.50 -9.33 -30.06
C ALA A 397 -6.78 -8.93 -31.52
N GLU A 398 -7.68 -7.99 -31.78
CA GLU A 398 -7.92 -7.42 -33.12
C GLU A 398 -6.64 -6.85 -33.73
N LYS A 399 -5.91 -6.00 -33.00
CA LYS A 399 -4.67 -5.37 -33.49
C LYS A 399 -3.56 -6.39 -33.75
N LEU A 400 -3.39 -7.39 -32.88
CA LEU A 400 -2.40 -8.45 -33.05
C LEU A 400 -2.71 -9.36 -34.26
N VAL A 401 -3.99 -9.59 -34.57
CA VAL A 401 -4.42 -10.28 -35.81
C VAL A 401 -4.26 -9.39 -37.04
N GLU A 402 -4.66 -8.12 -36.97
CA GLU A 402 -4.50 -7.12 -38.04
C GLU A 402 -3.03 -7.00 -38.50
N TRP A 403 -2.10 -7.04 -37.55
CA TRP A 403 -0.65 -6.94 -37.83
C TRP A 403 -0.01 -8.27 -38.24
N GLY A 404 -0.77 -9.36 -38.27
CA GLY A 404 -0.28 -10.70 -38.59
C GLY A 404 0.66 -11.31 -37.54
N LEU A 405 0.59 -10.84 -36.29
CA LEU A 405 1.31 -11.44 -35.16
C LEU A 405 0.56 -12.64 -34.57
N LEU A 406 -0.76 -12.72 -34.80
CA LEU A 406 -1.61 -13.87 -34.51
C LEU A 406 -2.42 -14.25 -35.76
N GLU A 407 -2.74 -15.54 -35.90
CA GLU A 407 -3.54 -16.08 -36.99
C GLU A 407 -4.91 -16.57 -36.49
N GLY A 408 -5.94 -16.38 -37.31
CA GLY A 408 -7.30 -16.87 -37.04
C GLY A 408 -8.32 -15.77 -36.68
N PRO A 409 -9.56 -16.13 -36.36
CA PRO A 409 -10.58 -15.19 -35.90
C PRO A 409 -10.29 -14.72 -34.46
N VAL A 410 -10.68 -13.48 -34.16
CA VAL A 410 -10.42 -12.82 -32.86
C VAL A 410 -11.06 -13.59 -31.71
N GLU A 411 -12.25 -14.13 -31.89
CA GLU A 411 -12.95 -14.96 -30.91
C GLU A 411 -12.13 -16.20 -30.52
N GLY A 412 -11.50 -16.85 -31.50
CA GLY A 412 -10.65 -18.02 -31.27
C GLY A 412 -9.31 -17.67 -30.63
N VAL A 413 -8.77 -16.48 -30.93
CA VAL A 413 -7.59 -15.93 -30.24
C VAL A 413 -7.89 -15.70 -28.76
N LEU A 414 -9.05 -15.12 -28.44
CA LEU A 414 -9.49 -14.82 -27.07
C LEU A 414 -9.87 -16.10 -26.28
N GLU A 415 -10.59 -17.05 -26.89
CA GLU A 415 -10.96 -18.33 -26.27
C GLU A 415 -9.71 -19.13 -25.83
N LEU A 416 -8.68 -19.11 -26.66
CA LEU A 416 -7.37 -19.73 -26.39
C LEU A 416 -6.40 -18.80 -25.62
N ALA A 417 -6.81 -17.56 -25.36
CA ALA A 417 -6.05 -16.50 -24.71
C ALA A 417 -4.65 -16.25 -25.32
N LEU A 418 -4.49 -16.40 -26.65
CA LEU A 418 -3.20 -16.33 -27.33
C LEU A 418 -2.58 -14.93 -27.32
N GLN A 419 -3.41 -13.88 -27.29
CA GLN A 419 -2.98 -12.48 -27.18
C GLN A 419 -2.14 -12.25 -25.92
N ARG A 420 -2.38 -13.04 -24.87
CA ARG A 420 -1.68 -12.91 -23.58
C ARG A 420 -0.17 -13.13 -23.67
N ARG A 421 0.36 -13.65 -24.78
CA ARG A 421 1.82 -13.66 -25.04
C ARG A 421 2.45 -12.27 -24.85
N TRP A 422 1.74 -11.20 -25.23
CA TRP A 422 2.21 -9.83 -25.13
C TRP A 422 1.35 -8.93 -24.22
N THR A 423 0.27 -9.45 -23.62
CA THR A 423 -0.58 -8.77 -22.61
C THR A 423 -0.94 -9.73 -21.46
N LEU A 424 -0.02 -9.93 -20.51
CA LEU A 424 -0.12 -11.01 -19.51
C LEU A 424 -1.01 -10.69 -18.29
N HIS A 425 -1.06 -9.42 -17.88
CA HIS A 425 -1.73 -8.95 -16.66
C HIS A 425 -3.24 -8.74 -16.84
N GLY A 426 -3.95 -8.50 -15.74
CA GLY A 426 -5.31 -7.97 -15.80
C GLY A 426 -5.29 -6.56 -16.39
N THR A 427 -6.43 -6.05 -16.82
CA THR A 427 -6.51 -4.68 -17.38
C THR A 427 -6.86 -3.64 -16.31
N GLY A 428 -6.77 -4.02 -15.03
CA GLY A 428 -7.00 -3.14 -13.90
C GLY A 428 -7.48 -3.85 -12.64
N HIS A 429 -7.51 -3.09 -11.56
CA HIS A 429 -7.89 -3.48 -10.20
C HIS A 429 -8.59 -2.32 -9.49
N MET A 430 -9.32 -2.61 -8.42
CA MET A 430 -9.80 -1.58 -7.50
C MET A 430 -8.62 -0.80 -6.91
N LEU A 431 -8.86 0.48 -6.65
CA LEU A 431 -7.89 1.44 -6.11
C LEU A 431 -8.48 2.20 -4.92
N GLY A 432 -7.66 2.53 -3.93
CA GLY A 432 -8.11 3.17 -2.69
C GLY A 432 -6.97 3.49 -1.72
N LEU A 433 -7.12 3.01 -0.49
CA LEU A 433 -6.07 3.05 0.54
C LEU A 433 -4.94 2.04 0.29
N ASP A 434 -5.12 1.04 -0.57
CA ASP A 434 -4.03 0.23 -1.11
C ASP A 434 -4.03 0.43 -2.63
N VAL A 435 -2.87 0.29 -3.30
CA VAL A 435 -2.78 0.38 -4.77
C VAL A 435 -3.63 -0.71 -5.44
N HIS A 436 -3.37 -1.98 -5.08
CA HIS A 436 -4.25 -3.10 -5.36
C HIS A 436 -5.28 -3.22 -4.23
N ASP A 437 -6.26 -2.32 -4.22
CA ASP A 437 -7.29 -2.25 -3.19
C ASP A 437 -8.21 -3.48 -3.20
N CYS A 438 -8.91 -3.69 -2.09
CA CYS A 438 -9.93 -4.72 -1.95
C CYS A 438 -9.45 -6.17 -2.26
N ALA A 439 -8.14 -6.44 -2.18
CA ALA A 439 -7.54 -7.73 -2.57
C ALA A 439 -7.98 -8.96 -1.74
N ALA A 440 -8.69 -8.75 -0.63
CA ALA A 440 -9.29 -9.82 0.17
C ALA A 440 -10.82 -9.91 0.02
N ALA A 441 -11.43 -9.10 -0.84
CA ALA A 441 -12.86 -9.18 -1.14
C ALA A 441 -13.18 -10.51 -1.85
N ARG A 442 -14.38 -11.06 -1.59
CA ARG A 442 -14.76 -12.37 -2.15
C ARG A 442 -14.96 -12.29 -3.65
N THR A 443 -14.66 -13.37 -4.36
CA THR A 443 -14.74 -13.45 -5.83
C THR A 443 -16.14 -13.09 -6.33
N GLU A 444 -17.18 -13.47 -5.58
CA GLU A 444 -18.59 -13.22 -5.87
C GLU A 444 -18.98 -11.74 -5.79
N THR A 445 -18.35 -11.00 -4.87
CA THR A 445 -18.58 -9.56 -4.66
C THR A 445 -17.71 -8.71 -5.60
N TYR A 446 -16.50 -9.18 -5.90
CA TYR A 446 -15.48 -8.44 -6.68
C TYR A 446 -15.41 -8.93 -8.14
N VAL A 447 -14.61 -9.96 -8.44
CA VAL A 447 -14.29 -10.38 -9.82
C VAL A 447 -15.51 -10.83 -10.62
N ASN A 448 -16.51 -11.43 -9.98
CA ASN A 448 -17.79 -11.83 -10.57
C ASN A 448 -18.94 -10.87 -10.20
N GLY A 449 -18.64 -9.77 -9.52
CA GLY A 449 -19.60 -8.76 -9.10
C GLY A 449 -19.95 -7.77 -10.22
N THR A 450 -20.77 -6.78 -9.86
CA THR A 450 -21.15 -5.66 -10.72
C THR A 450 -20.55 -4.36 -10.22
N LEU A 451 -20.21 -3.46 -11.13
CA LEU A 451 -19.74 -2.12 -10.81
C LEU A 451 -20.87 -1.27 -10.22
N GLU A 452 -20.59 -0.57 -9.11
CA GLU A 452 -21.53 0.34 -8.44
C GLU A 452 -20.96 1.77 -8.38
N PRO A 453 -21.80 2.83 -8.40
CA PRO A 453 -21.34 4.20 -8.24
C PRO A 453 -20.52 4.39 -6.95
N GLY A 454 -19.36 5.03 -7.06
CA GLY A 454 -18.40 5.16 -5.96
C GLY A 454 -17.28 4.12 -5.98
N MET A 455 -17.37 3.05 -6.78
CA MET A 455 -16.19 2.21 -7.04
C MET A 455 -15.14 2.98 -7.84
N VAL A 456 -13.86 2.81 -7.49
CA VAL A 456 -12.71 3.37 -8.22
C VAL A 456 -11.76 2.23 -8.59
N LEU A 457 -11.38 2.16 -9.86
CA LEU A 457 -10.52 1.12 -10.43
C LEU A 457 -9.60 1.69 -11.52
N THR A 458 -8.44 1.06 -11.71
CA THR A 458 -7.53 1.34 -12.83
C THR A 458 -8.08 0.77 -14.14
N VAL A 459 -7.72 1.39 -15.27
CA VAL A 459 -7.87 0.80 -16.61
C VAL A 459 -6.56 0.92 -17.38
N GLU A 460 -5.81 -0.17 -17.44
CA GLU A 460 -4.36 -0.24 -17.67
C GLU A 460 -3.89 -1.25 -18.75
N PRO A 461 -4.47 -1.31 -19.96
CA PRO A 461 -3.99 -2.26 -20.97
C PRO A 461 -2.55 -1.95 -21.38
N GLY A 462 -1.83 -2.99 -21.81
CA GLY A 462 -0.47 -2.84 -22.32
C GLY A 462 -0.04 -3.96 -23.25
N LEU A 463 0.96 -3.65 -24.09
CA LEU A 463 1.63 -4.56 -25.01
C LEU A 463 3.14 -4.54 -24.76
N TYR A 464 3.73 -5.73 -24.60
CA TYR A 464 5.12 -5.91 -24.18
C TYR A 464 5.87 -6.90 -25.07
N PHE A 465 6.64 -6.39 -26.03
CA PHE A 465 7.39 -7.18 -26.98
C PHE A 465 8.84 -7.37 -26.50
N GLN A 466 9.12 -8.48 -25.82
CA GLN A 466 10.46 -8.74 -25.24
C GLN A 466 11.59 -8.58 -26.28
N ALA A 467 12.74 -8.06 -25.85
CA ALA A 467 13.87 -7.78 -26.74
C ALA A 467 14.42 -9.03 -27.45
N ASP A 468 14.22 -10.22 -26.88
CA ASP A 468 14.61 -11.52 -27.43
C ASP A 468 13.45 -12.31 -28.07
N ASP A 469 12.25 -11.71 -28.21
CA ASP A 469 11.12 -12.39 -28.85
C ASP A 469 11.29 -12.49 -30.38
N LEU A 470 11.83 -13.63 -30.81
CA LEU A 470 12.01 -13.96 -32.22
C LEU A 470 10.71 -14.28 -32.97
N THR A 471 9.56 -14.31 -32.30
CA THR A 471 8.25 -14.51 -32.97
C THR A 471 7.62 -13.22 -33.49
N VAL A 472 8.14 -12.05 -33.09
CA VAL A 472 7.76 -10.75 -33.67
C VAL A 472 8.86 -10.20 -34.58
N PRO A 473 8.53 -9.33 -35.56
CA PRO A 473 9.53 -8.61 -36.36
C PRO A 473 10.46 -7.78 -35.48
N GLU A 474 11.70 -7.58 -35.93
CA GLU A 474 12.76 -6.94 -35.15
C GLU A 474 12.41 -5.52 -34.69
N GLU A 475 11.62 -4.78 -35.47
CA GLU A 475 11.15 -3.42 -35.17
C GLU A 475 10.25 -3.30 -33.94
N TYR A 476 9.58 -4.39 -33.50
CA TYR A 476 8.74 -4.39 -32.29
C TYR A 476 9.56 -4.68 -31.02
N ARG A 477 10.74 -5.29 -31.13
CA ARG A 477 11.46 -5.88 -29.99
C ARG A 477 11.99 -4.79 -29.06
N GLY A 478 11.73 -4.95 -27.76
CA GLY A 478 12.04 -3.98 -26.72
C GLY A 478 11.01 -2.86 -26.58
N ILE A 479 9.89 -2.88 -27.32
CA ILE A 479 8.78 -1.94 -27.12
C ILE A 479 7.83 -2.51 -26.06
N GLY A 480 7.75 -1.81 -24.92
CA GLY A 480 6.69 -1.94 -23.94
C GLY A 480 5.86 -0.66 -23.92
N VAL A 481 4.53 -0.79 -23.93
CA VAL A 481 3.59 0.32 -23.72
C VAL A 481 2.51 -0.13 -22.74
N ARG A 482 2.24 0.72 -21.75
CA ARG A 482 1.01 0.72 -20.95
C ARG A 482 0.48 2.16 -20.88
N ILE A 483 -0.85 2.31 -20.83
CA ILE A 483 -1.55 3.57 -20.59
C ILE A 483 -2.64 3.25 -19.57
N GLU A 484 -2.67 4.01 -18.48
CA GLU A 484 -3.47 3.68 -17.30
C GLU A 484 -4.11 4.92 -16.69
N ASP A 485 -5.34 4.78 -16.22
CA ASP A 485 -6.09 5.86 -15.59
C ASP A 485 -6.92 5.35 -14.42
N ASP A 486 -7.11 6.24 -13.45
CA ASP A 486 -7.98 6.05 -12.29
C ASP A 486 -9.42 6.40 -12.66
N ILE A 487 -10.30 5.40 -12.74
CA ILE A 487 -11.67 5.56 -13.21
C ILE A 487 -12.65 5.43 -12.04
N LEU A 488 -13.41 6.49 -11.75
CA LEU A 488 -14.53 6.48 -10.83
C LEU A 488 -15.82 6.07 -11.56
N VAL A 489 -16.52 5.05 -11.06
CA VAL A 489 -17.89 4.72 -11.49
C VAL A 489 -18.84 5.78 -10.94
N THR A 490 -19.67 6.38 -11.80
CA THR A 490 -20.63 7.43 -11.44
C THR A 490 -22.08 6.92 -11.65
N PRO A 491 -23.12 7.59 -11.13
CA PRO A 491 -24.51 7.15 -11.31
C PRO A 491 -24.97 7.00 -12.77
N ASP A 492 -24.35 7.72 -13.70
CA ASP A 492 -24.71 7.75 -15.13
C ASP A 492 -23.63 7.18 -16.07
N GLY A 493 -22.52 6.64 -15.53
CA GLY A 493 -21.38 6.18 -16.33
C GLY A 493 -20.08 6.09 -15.52
N ASN A 494 -19.04 6.79 -15.97
CA ASN A 494 -17.77 6.92 -15.25
C ASN A 494 -17.19 8.33 -15.37
N ARG A 495 -16.11 8.59 -14.61
CA ARG A 495 -15.25 9.77 -14.70
C ARG A 495 -13.80 9.32 -14.58
N ASN A 496 -12.96 9.64 -15.56
CA ASN A 496 -11.51 9.55 -15.41
C ASN A 496 -11.05 10.64 -14.44
N LEU A 497 -10.37 10.27 -13.36
CA LEU A 497 -9.80 11.17 -12.36
C LEU A 497 -8.45 11.76 -12.82
N SER A 498 -7.71 11.02 -13.64
CA SER A 498 -6.38 11.33 -14.20
C SER A 498 -6.43 11.93 -15.62
N ASP A 499 -7.56 12.53 -15.99
CA ASP A 499 -7.75 13.20 -17.29
C ASP A 499 -6.82 14.41 -17.51
N GLY A 500 -6.21 14.93 -16.44
CA GLY A 500 -5.14 15.93 -16.47
C GLY A 500 -3.85 15.50 -17.18
N LEU A 501 -3.66 14.21 -17.48
CA LEU A 501 -2.55 13.71 -18.31
C LEU A 501 -3.05 13.20 -19.67
N PRO A 502 -2.49 13.70 -20.80
CA PRO A 502 -2.91 13.31 -22.14
C PRO A 502 -2.63 11.83 -22.45
N ARG A 503 -3.37 11.29 -23.43
CA ARG A 503 -3.41 9.85 -23.71
C ARG A 503 -3.37 9.49 -25.19
N ARG A 504 -3.64 10.44 -26.09
CA ARG A 504 -3.36 10.27 -27.52
C ARG A 504 -1.91 10.59 -27.80
N SER A 505 -1.28 9.89 -28.74
CA SER A 505 0.14 10.06 -29.02
C SER A 505 0.48 11.49 -29.47
N GLU A 506 -0.39 12.15 -30.25
CA GLU A 506 -0.23 13.57 -30.62
C GLU A 506 -0.42 14.55 -29.45
N GLU A 507 -1.29 14.24 -28.49
CA GLU A 507 -1.52 15.08 -27.30
C GLU A 507 -0.35 14.98 -26.31
N VAL A 508 0.20 13.77 -26.12
CA VAL A 508 1.40 13.53 -25.33
C VAL A 508 2.59 14.30 -25.91
N GLU A 509 2.82 14.25 -27.21
CA GLU A 509 3.91 15.01 -27.87
C GLU A 509 3.75 16.54 -27.76
N ALA A 510 2.52 17.04 -27.75
CA ALA A 510 2.21 18.46 -27.59
C ALA A 510 2.41 18.92 -26.14
N TRP A 511 1.91 18.16 -25.17
CA TRP A 511 2.10 18.40 -23.74
C TRP A 511 3.57 18.34 -23.34
N MET A 512 4.30 17.30 -23.78
CA MET A 512 5.74 17.18 -23.50
C MET A 512 6.57 18.32 -24.11
N ALA A 513 6.13 18.89 -25.23
CA ALA A 513 6.77 20.07 -25.79
C ALA A 513 6.47 21.33 -24.94
N GLY A 514 5.20 21.56 -24.60
CA GLY A 514 4.77 22.73 -23.83
C GLY A 514 5.26 22.80 -22.38
N LEU A 515 5.82 21.71 -21.83
CA LEU A 515 6.50 21.68 -20.53
C LEU A 515 8.01 21.93 -20.59
N LYS A 516 8.61 21.97 -21.79
CA LYS A 516 10.06 22.19 -22.00
C LYS A 516 10.41 23.62 -22.44
N ASP A 517 9.40 24.43 -22.77
CA ASP A 517 9.49 25.87 -23.05
C ASP A 517 9.40 26.72 -21.76
#